data_AF-A0A2E9MCL1-F1
#
_entry.id   AF-A0A2E9MCL1-F1
#
_cell.length_a   1.000
_cell.length_b   1.000
_cell.length_c   1.000
_cell.angle_alpha   90.00
_cell.angle_beta   90.00
_cell.angle_gamma   90.00
#
_symmetry.space_group_name_H-M   'P 1'
#
loop_
_entity.id
_entity.type
_entity.pdbx_description
1 polymer ?
#
loop_
_entity_poly.entity_id
_entity_poly.type
_entity_poly.pdbx_seq_one_letter_code
_entity_poly.pdbx_strand_id
1 'polypeptide(L)'
;MYMRWVVVLGWMMTGALTAQQEVPPPCQSPEARQFDFWVGHWQVSWGGQGTNTVSSDLRSCVIVERFDGRPGTPLVGMSVSTFDVRAQQWNQTWVDNQGGYLDFTGGWQDDRMILQRDAERDGPLDPFRSR
;
A
#
# COMPACT_ATOMS: atom_id res chain seq x y z
N MET A 1 13.83 -46.59 -67.02
CA MET A 1 13.30 -46.81 -65.66
C MET A 1 13.13 -45.43 -65.03
N TYR A 2 11.92 -44.87 -65.03
CA TYR A 2 11.65 -43.50 -64.55
C TYR A 2 11.08 -43.55 -63.13
N MET A 3 11.76 -42.91 -62.18
CA MET A 3 11.35 -42.85 -60.78
C MET A 3 10.40 -41.66 -60.58
N ARG A 4 9.17 -41.93 -60.15
CA ARG A 4 8.11 -40.93 -59.92
C ARG A 4 8.16 -40.49 -58.46
N TRP A 5 8.53 -39.24 -58.20
CA TRP A 5 8.50 -38.66 -56.86
C TRP A 5 7.09 -38.18 -56.53
N VAL A 6 6.55 -38.61 -55.38
CA VAL A 6 5.30 -38.08 -54.82
C VAL A 6 5.70 -37.17 -53.65
N VAL A 7 5.39 -35.88 -53.76
CA VAL A 7 5.56 -34.92 -52.65
C VAL A 7 4.24 -34.89 -51.87
N VAL A 8 4.27 -35.33 -50.62
CA VAL A 8 3.15 -35.20 -49.68
C VAL A 8 3.33 -33.89 -48.91
N LEU A 9 2.51 -32.88 -49.23
CA LEU A 9 2.45 -31.63 -48.48
C LEU A 9 1.64 -31.86 -47.19
N GLY A 10 2.34 -32.13 -46.08
CA GLY A 10 1.74 -32.21 -44.75
C GLY A 10 1.35 -30.83 -44.24
N TRP A 11 0.05 -30.61 -44.01
CA TRP A 11 -0.46 -29.40 -43.35
C TRP A 11 -0.07 -29.41 -41.88
N MET A 12 0.82 -28.50 -41.47
CA MET A 12 1.05 -28.23 -40.05
C MET A 12 -0.10 -27.40 -39.50
N MET A 13 -0.95 -28.00 -38.66
CA MET A 13 -1.91 -27.25 -37.86
C MET A 13 -1.15 -26.50 -36.76
N THR A 14 -0.95 -25.19 -36.94
CA THR A 14 -0.52 -24.28 -35.88
C THR A 14 -1.67 -24.09 -34.89
N GLY A 15 -1.64 -24.84 -33.78
CA GLY A 15 -2.51 -24.56 -32.64
C GLY A 15 -2.11 -23.22 -32.01
N ALA A 16 -3.06 -22.29 -31.91
CA ALA A 16 -2.87 -21.06 -31.14
C ALA A 16 -2.85 -21.42 -29.64
N LEU A 17 -1.68 -21.29 -29.02
CA LEU A 17 -1.58 -21.30 -27.56
C LEU A 17 -2.19 -20.00 -27.04
N THR A 18 -3.39 -20.08 -26.49
CA THR A 18 -3.95 -18.97 -25.71
C THR A 18 -3.15 -18.89 -24.40
N ALA A 19 -2.30 -17.88 -24.27
CA ALA A 19 -1.71 -17.55 -22.99
C ALA A 19 -2.84 -17.16 -22.03
N GLN A 20 -3.06 -17.96 -20.98
CA GLN A 20 -3.96 -17.57 -19.89
C GLN A 20 -3.32 -16.37 -19.18
N GLN A 21 -3.96 -15.20 -19.27
CA GLN A 21 -3.60 -14.08 -18.41
C GLN A 21 -3.92 -14.49 -16.97
N GLU A 22 -2.88 -14.73 -16.18
CA GLU A 22 -3.02 -14.90 -14.74
C GLU A 22 -3.61 -13.61 -14.16
N VAL A 23 -4.70 -13.73 -13.40
CA VAL A 23 -5.23 -12.62 -12.61
C VAL A 23 -4.12 -12.25 -11.62
N PRO A 24 -3.60 -11.00 -11.66
CA PRO A 24 -2.58 -10.59 -10.72
C PRO A 24 -3.08 -10.82 -9.29
N PRO A 25 -2.23 -11.31 -8.38
CA PRO A 25 -2.59 -11.38 -6.97
C PRO A 25 -3.07 -10.02 -6.45
N PRO A 26 -3.96 -9.99 -5.44
CA PRO A 26 -4.46 -8.74 -4.89
C PRO A 26 -3.31 -7.83 -4.46
N CYS A 27 -3.52 -6.52 -4.60
CA CYS A 27 -2.56 -5.48 -4.19
C CYS A 27 -1.22 -5.49 -4.98
N GLN A 28 -1.20 -6.04 -6.19
CA GLN A 28 -0.05 -5.98 -7.10
C GLN A 28 -0.18 -4.92 -8.21
N SER A 29 -1.25 -4.13 -8.22
CA SER A 29 -1.33 -3.02 -9.17
C SER A 29 -0.27 -1.96 -8.84
N PRO A 30 0.22 -1.20 -9.83
CA PRO A 30 1.19 -0.13 -9.57
C PRO A 30 0.76 0.83 -8.46
N GLU A 31 -0.53 1.17 -8.40
CA GLU A 31 -1.12 2.06 -7.40
C GLU A 31 -1.04 1.45 -5.99
N ALA A 32 -1.34 0.16 -5.85
CA ALA A 32 -1.26 -0.57 -4.59
C ALA A 32 0.18 -0.79 -4.09
N ARG A 33 1.19 -0.50 -4.92
CA ARG A 33 2.61 -0.58 -4.58
C ARG A 33 3.26 0.79 -4.37
N GLN A 34 2.51 1.88 -4.53
CA GLN A 34 3.02 3.26 -4.37
C GLN A 34 3.63 3.53 -2.99
N PHE A 35 3.21 2.84 -1.94
CA PHE A 35 3.71 3.03 -0.57
C PHE A 35 5.01 2.27 -0.27
N ASP A 36 5.47 1.41 -1.19
CA ASP A 36 6.65 0.55 -0.97
C ASP A 36 7.93 1.35 -0.71
N PHE A 37 8.03 2.59 -1.20
CA PHE A 37 9.20 3.45 -0.95
C PHE A 37 9.44 3.71 0.54
N TRP A 38 8.41 3.58 1.38
CA TRP A 38 8.47 3.84 2.81
C TRP A 38 8.89 2.60 3.62
N VAL A 39 8.85 1.41 3.03
CA VAL A 39 9.23 0.16 3.70
C VAL A 39 10.72 0.19 4.04
N GLY A 40 11.04 0.00 5.31
CA GLY A 40 12.41 0.09 5.80
C GLY A 40 12.51 0.41 7.29
N HIS A 41 13.74 0.67 7.71
CA HIS A 41 14.06 1.12 9.07
C HIS A 41 14.56 2.55 8.98
N TRP A 42 13.96 3.43 9.78
CA TRP A 42 14.19 4.86 9.73
C TRP A 42 14.64 5.37 11.10
N GLN A 43 15.59 6.29 11.07
CA GLN A 43 15.89 7.18 12.19
C GLN A 43 15.11 8.46 11.97
N VAL A 44 14.32 8.87 12.97
CA VAL A 44 13.43 10.03 12.86
C VAL A 44 13.92 11.13 13.79
N SER A 45 13.92 12.39 13.34
CA SER A 45 14.34 13.52 14.16
C SER A 45 13.41 14.73 13.98
N TRP A 46 13.04 15.36 15.10
CA TRP A 46 12.09 16.48 15.16
C TRP A 46 12.44 17.48 16.28
N GLY A 47 13.71 17.55 16.68
CA GLY A 47 14.16 18.15 17.95
C GLY A 47 14.28 17.12 19.08
N GLY A 48 13.65 15.95 18.90
CA GLY A 48 14.01 14.69 19.54
C GLY A 48 14.59 13.69 18.53
N GLN A 49 14.73 12.44 18.96
CA GLN A 49 15.08 11.29 18.12
C GLN A 49 14.20 10.09 18.48
N GLY A 50 13.95 9.25 17.48
CA GLY A 50 13.25 7.98 17.62
C GLY A 50 13.51 7.08 16.42
N THR A 51 12.84 5.94 16.38
CA THR A 51 12.93 4.98 15.28
C THR A 51 11.56 4.70 14.69
N ASN A 52 11.55 4.34 13.42
CA ASN A 52 10.35 3.86 12.75
C ASN A 52 10.69 2.64 11.92
N THR A 53 9.94 1.55 12.12
CA THR A 53 10.07 0.32 11.34
C THR A 53 8.81 0.12 10.53
N VAL A 54 8.95 0.13 9.21
CA VAL A 54 7.86 -0.02 8.26
C VAL A 54 8.06 -1.32 7.51
N SER A 55 7.06 -2.20 7.57
CA SER A 55 7.09 -3.52 6.93
C SER A 55 5.87 -3.73 6.05
N SER A 56 6.02 -4.61 5.06
CA SER A 56 4.91 -5.11 4.23
C SER A 56 4.42 -6.45 4.79
N ASP A 57 3.11 -6.63 4.92
CA ASP A 57 2.45 -7.81 5.47
C ASP A 57 1.24 -8.23 4.59
N LEU A 58 0.63 -9.37 4.91
CA LEU A 58 -0.52 -9.95 4.22
C LEU A 58 -0.31 -10.02 2.69
N ARG A 59 0.84 -10.54 2.28
CA ARG A 59 1.26 -10.68 0.87
C ARG A 59 1.37 -9.34 0.13
N SER A 60 1.85 -8.30 0.81
CA SER A 60 2.00 -6.93 0.29
C SER A 60 0.71 -6.13 0.12
N CYS A 61 -0.36 -6.54 0.81
CA CYS A 61 -1.59 -5.76 0.85
C CYS A 61 -1.63 -4.74 1.98
N VAL A 62 -0.79 -4.90 3.01
CA VAL A 62 -0.80 -4.03 4.19
C VAL A 62 0.61 -3.53 4.47
N ILE A 63 0.75 -2.22 4.61
CA ILE A 63 1.95 -1.61 5.17
C ILE A 63 1.71 -1.40 6.66
N VAL A 64 2.62 -1.90 7.48
CA VAL A 64 2.58 -1.80 8.93
C VAL A 64 3.74 -0.94 9.39
N GLU A 65 3.43 0.16 10.06
CA GLU A 65 4.40 1.04 10.71
C GLU A 65 4.47 0.72 12.20
N ARG A 66 5.66 0.80 12.80
CA ARG A 66 5.87 0.82 14.24
C ARG A 66 6.84 1.93 14.60
N PHE A 67 6.31 2.95 15.28
CA PHE A 67 7.04 4.10 15.74
C PHE A 67 7.43 3.95 17.21
N ASP A 68 8.71 4.20 17.51
CA ASP A 68 9.22 4.32 18.86
C ASP A 68 9.88 5.70 19.03
N GLY A 69 9.20 6.59 19.74
CA GLY A 69 9.68 7.94 19.96
C GLY A 69 10.80 8.05 21.01
N ARG A 70 11.17 6.95 21.68
CA ARG A 70 12.13 7.00 22.78
C ARG A 70 13.59 7.11 22.29
N PRO A 71 14.47 7.79 23.06
CA PRO A 71 14.19 8.50 24.31
C PRO A 71 13.61 9.91 24.13
N GLY A 72 13.41 10.39 22.89
CA GLY A 72 12.95 11.77 22.63
C GLY A 72 11.55 12.09 23.18
N THR A 73 10.64 11.10 23.17
CA THR A 73 9.27 11.19 23.72
C THR A 73 8.82 9.81 24.20
N PRO A 74 7.93 9.71 25.20
CA PRO A 74 7.33 8.42 25.58
C PRO A 74 6.29 7.89 24.58
N LEU A 75 5.99 8.64 23.51
CA LEU A 75 5.04 8.21 22.47
C LEU A 75 5.57 6.98 21.72
N VAL A 76 4.76 5.92 21.71
CA VAL A 76 4.94 4.76 20.83
C VAL A 76 3.62 4.48 20.13
N GLY A 77 3.68 4.14 18.86
CA GLY A 77 2.49 3.96 18.03
C GLY A 77 2.72 3.01 16.89
N MET A 78 1.64 2.72 16.19
CA MET A 78 1.66 1.94 14.97
C MET A 78 0.59 2.43 14.01
N SER A 79 0.85 2.24 12.72
CA SER A 79 -0.19 2.42 11.71
C SER A 79 -0.31 1.21 10.80
N VAL A 80 -1.48 1.07 10.21
CA VAL A 80 -1.74 0.16 9.11
C VAL A 80 -2.21 0.97 7.91
N SER A 81 -1.65 0.70 6.73
CA SER A 81 -2.01 1.36 5.48
C SER A 81 -2.41 0.33 4.42
N THR A 82 -3.52 0.56 3.74
CA THR A 82 -4.04 -0.31 2.69
C THR A 82 -4.50 0.52 1.49
N PHE A 83 -4.41 -0.07 0.29
CA PHE A 83 -4.96 0.54 -0.92
C PHE A 83 -6.37 0.00 -1.17
N ASP A 84 -7.37 0.88 -1.17
CA ASP A 84 -8.73 0.55 -1.55
C ASP A 84 -8.86 0.63 -3.07
N VAL A 85 -8.95 -0.55 -3.70
CA VAL A 85 -9.09 -0.68 -5.15
C VAL A 85 -10.41 -0.13 -5.70
N ARG A 86 -11.48 -0.03 -4.88
CA ARG A 86 -12.77 0.51 -5.32
C ARG A 86 -12.76 2.04 -5.30
N ALA A 87 -12.22 2.60 -4.23
CA ALA A 87 -12.10 4.05 -4.07
C ALA A 87 -10.86 4.63 -4.77
N GLN A 88 -9.93 3.79 -5.22
CA GLN A 88 -8.66 4.18 -5.85
C GLN A 88 -7.83 5.11 -4.95
N GLN A 89 -7.78 4.81 -3.65
CA GLN A 89 -7.10 5.64 -2.65
C GLN A 89 -6.42 4.78 -1.58
N TRP A 90 -5.44 5.38 -0.92
CA TRP A 90 -4.83 4.85 0.30
C TRP A 90 -5.64 5.24 1.52
N ASN A 91 -5.81 4.28 2.43
CA ASN A 91 -6.38 4.47 3.75
C ASN A 91 -5.31 4.09 4.78
N GLN A 92 -5.09 4.94 5.77
CA GLN A 92 -4.16 4.67 6.87
C GLN A 92 -4.86 4.92 8.20
N THR A 93 -4.62 4.05 9.17
CA THR A 93 -5.07 4.26 10.55
C THR A 93 -3.87 4.19 11.48
N TRP A 94 -3.68 5.24 12.27
CA TRP A 94 -2.68 5.33 13.34
C TRP A 94 -3.33 5.15 14.70
N VAL A 95 -2.65 4.44 15.59
CA VAL A 95 -2.97 4.31 17.02
C VAL A 95 -1.72 4.39 17.88
N ASP A 96 -1.85 4.90 19.11
CA ASP A 96 -0.72 5.06 20.02
C ASP A 96 -1.03 4.80 21.50
N ASN A 97 0.03 4.74 22.30
CA ASN A 97 -0.03 4.53 23.75
C ASN A 97 -0.57 5.71 24.55
N GLN A 98 -0.96 6.81 23.90
CA GLN A 98 -1.61 7.96 24.52
C GLN A 98 -3.10 8.04 24.19
N GLY A 99 -3.64 7.02 23.51
CA GLY A 99 -5.04 6.95 23.13
C GLY A 99 -5.36 7.70 21.82
N GLY A 100 -4.34 8.08 21.05
CA GLY A 100 -4.52 8.65 19.73
C GLY A 100 -5.15 7.65 18.77
N TYR A 101 -6.10 8.14 17.96
CA TYR A 101 -6.69 7.45 16.84
C TYR A 101 -6.78 8.43 15.68
N LEU A 102 -6.06 8.17 14.60
CA LEU A 102 -6.07 9.01 13.42
C LEU A 102 -6.34 8.19 12.17
N ASP A 103 -7.36 8.58 11.42
CA ASP A 103 -7.77 7.99 10.15
C ASP A 103 -7.43 8.93 9.01
N PHE A 104 -6.48 8.54 8.17
CA PHE A 104 -6.04 9.28 7.01
C PHE A 104 -6.51 8.62 5.73
N THR A 105 -6.78 9.43 4.72
CA THR A 105 -7.00 8.99 3.35
C THR A 105 -6.13 9.80 2.39
N GLY A 106 -5.86 9.26 1.21
CA GLY A 106 -5.15 10.01 0.17
C GLY A 106 -4.54 9.13 -0.91
N GLY A 107 -3.38 9.53 -1.42
CA GLY A 107 -2.72 8.82 -2.51
C GLY A 107 -1.54 9.58 -3.10
N TRP A 108 -0.99 9.02 -4.18
CA TRP A 108 0.17 9.58 -4.86
C TRP A 108 -0.19 10.79 -5.72
N GLN A 109 0.44 11.94 -5.44
CA GLN A 109 0.23 13.22 -6.13
C GLN A 109 1.56 13.97 -6.19
N ASP A 110 1.91 14.53 -7.35
CA ASP A 110 3.13 15.33 -7.55
C ASP A 110 4.40 14.65 -6.99
N ASP A 111 4.61 13.39 -7.42
CA ASP A 111 5.74 12.52 -7.02
C ASP A 111 5.89 12.27 -5.52
N ARG A 112 4.78 12.42 -4.77
CA ARG A 112 4.76 12.22 -3.33
C ARG A 112 3.50 11.50 -2.90
N MET A 113 3.63 10.72 -1.83
CA MET A 113 2.48 10.17 -1.13
C MET A 113 1.88 11.24 -0.22
N ILE A 114 0.60 11.57 -0.41
CA ILE A 114 -0.13 12.52 0.42
C ILE A 114 -1.21 11.76 1.18
N LEU A 115 -1.15 11.83 2.51
CA LEU A 115 -2.19 11.34 3.41
C LEU A 115 -2.73 12.51 4.23
N GLN A 116 -4.05 12.62 4.30
CA GLN A 116 -4.73 13.74 4.93
C GLN A 116 -5.97 13.27 5.69
N ARG A 117 -6.38 14.10 6.64
CA ARG A 117 -7.63 13.96 7.38
C ARG A 117 -8.15 15.34 7.72
N ASP A 118 -9.45 15.44 7.94
CA ASP A 118 -10.01 16.62 8.58
C ASP A 118 -9.59 16.63 10.06
N ALA A 119 -9.09 17.78 10.50
CA ALA A 119 -8.83 18.03 11.91
C ALA A 119 -10.05 18.77 12.49
N GLU A 120 -10.78 18.13 13.39
CA GLU A 120 -11.64 18.88 14.29
C GLU A 120 -10.72 19.68 15.22
N ARG A 121 -10.68 20.99 15.02
CA ARG A 121 -10.12 21.90 16.00
C ARG A 121 -11.18 22.03 17.08
N ASP A 122 -10.93 21.50 18.27
CA ASP A 122 -11.79 21.72 19.42
C ASP A 122 -12.01 23.23 19.61
N GLY A 123 -13.20 23.69 19.23
CA GLY A 123 -13.78 24.90 19.80
C GLY A 123 -14.15 24.63 21.26
N PRO A 124 -14.59 25.64 22.02
CA PRO A 124 -15.14 25.40 23.34
C PRO A 124 -16.17 24.27 23.26
N LEU A 125 -16.03 23.26 24.12
CA LEU A 125 -16.98 22.15 24.20
C LEU A 125 -18.38 22.76 24.35
N ASP A 126 -19.21 22.65 23.31
CA ASP A 126 -20.63 22.94 23.43
C ASP A 126 -21.24 21.77 24.22
N PRO A 127 -21.67 21.99 25.47
CA PRO A 127 -22.21 20.92 26.31
C PRO A 127 -23.52 20.32 25.76
N PHE A 128 -24.07 20.85 24.66
CA PHE A 128 -25.32 20.39 24.06
C PHE A 128 -25.18 19.62 22.75
N ARG A 129 -23.97 19.34 22.26
CA ARG A 129 -23.81 18.48 21.07
C ARG A 129 -23.93 17.00 21.47
N SER A 130 -25.17 16.52 21.59
CA SER A 130 -25.46 15.08 21.70
C SER A 130 -25.03 14.35 20.44
N ARG A 131 -24.22 13.29 20.61
CA ARG A 131 -23.89 12.32 19.55
C ARG A 131 -25.13 11.62 19.01
#